data_AF-A0A3M1E560-F1
#
_entry.id   AF-A0A3M1E560-F1
#
_cell.length_a   1.000
_cell.length_b   1.000
_cell.length_c   1.000
_cell.angle_alpha   90.00
_cell.angle_beta   90.00
_cell.angle_gamma   90.00
#
_symmetry.space_group_name_H-M   'P 1'
#
loop_
_entity.id
_entity.type
_entity.pdbx_description
1 polymer ?
#
loop_
_entity_poly.entity_id
_entity_poly.type
_entity_poly.pdbx_seq_one_letter_code
_entity_poly.pdbx_strand_id
1 'polypeptide(L)' 'MSAELIDKLNAAIARELQVSIQYMWQHVRVSGPHAAAIGGVFKKIAITEMKHAEAIAERV' A
#
# COMPACT_ATOMS: atom_id res chain seq x y z
N MET A 1 22.19 -10.43 5.73
CA MET A 1 21.61 -9.97 4.44
C MET A 1 22.63 -9.07 3.74
N SER A 2 22.73 -9.04 2.41
CA SER A 2 23.67 -8.11 1.75
C SER A 2 23.15 -6.67 1.86
N ALA A 3 24.05 -5.67 1.85
CA ALA A 3 23.65 -4.26 1.88
C ALA A 3 22.72 -3.91 0.70
N GLU A 4 23.05 -4.40 -0.50
CA GLU A 4 22.20 -4.23 -1.69
C GLU A 4 20.79 -4.81 -1.51
N LEU A 5 20.66 -5.96 -0.84
CA LEU A 5 19.36 -6.56 -0.58
C LEU A 5 18.56 -5.76 0.46
N ILE A 6 19.21 -5.26 1.52
CA ILE A 6 18.59 -4.37 2.52
C ILE A 6 18.06 -3.11 1.84
N ASP A 7 18.84 -2.48 0.95
CA ASP A 7 18.42 -1.26 0.24
C ASP A 7 17.20 -1.52 -0.66
N LYS A 8 17.16 -2.66 -1.36
CA LYS A 8 16.00 -3.05 -2.18
C LYS A 8 14.75 -3.29 -1.34
N LEU A 9 14.88 -3.89 -0.15
CA LEU A 9 13.77 -4.13 0.76
C LEU A 9 13.25 -2.82 1.36
N ASN A 10 14.14 -1.91 1.79
CA ASN A 10 13.75 -0.57 2.24
C ASN A 10 13.02 0.21 1.13
N ALA A 11 13.50 0.12 -0.11
CA ALA A 11 12.82 0.73 -1.25
C ALA A 11 11.44 0.10 -1.52
N ALA A 12 11.28 -1.21 -1.29
CA ALA A 12 9.99 -1.88 -1.41
C ALA A 12 9.02 -1.43 -0.31
N ILE A 13 9.44 -1.39 0.96
CA ILE A 13 8.63 -0.89 2.08
C ILE A 13 8.12 0.52 1.78
N ALA A 14 9.00 1.43 1.32
CA ALA A 14 8.61 2.79 0.99
C ALA A 14 7.54 2.85 -0.11
N ARG A 15 7.65 2.01 -1.14
CA ARG A 15 6.63 1.91 -2.21
C ARG A 15 5.30 1.39 -1.67
N GLU A 16 5.31 0.33 -0.88
CA GLU A 16 4.06 -0.24 -0.32
C GLU A 16 3.33 0.76 0.59
N LEU A 17 4.08 1.52 1.40
CA LEU A 17 3.52 2.59 2.22
C LEU A 17 2.93 3.72 1.35
N GLN A 18 3.64 4.15 0.30
CA GLN A 18 3.13 5.16 -0.63
C GLN A 18 1.83 4.71 -1.31
N VAL A 19 1.77 3.46 -1.77
CA VAL A 19 0.59 2.89 -2.44
C VAL A 19 -0.57 2.74 -1.46
N SER A 20 -0.30 2.34 -0.21
CA SER A 20 -1.30 2.29 0.86
C SER A 20 -1.96 3.66 1.10
N ILE A 21 -1.15 4.72 1.20
CA ILE A 21 -1.62 6.10 1.38
C ILE A 21 -2.44 6.53 0.15
N GLN A 22 -1.96 6.24 -1.06
CA GLN A 22 -2.64 6.59 -2.31
C GLN A 22 -4.05 5.97 -2.38
N TYR A 23 -4.17 4.66 -2.19
CA TYR A 23 -5.46 3.99 -2.28
C TYR A 23 -6.40 4.37 -1.15
N MET A 24 -5.89 4.64 0.06
CA MET A 24 -6.73 5.14 1.13
C MET A 24 -7.27 6.54 0.80
N TRP A 25 -6.45 7.40 0.19
CA TRP A 25 -6.90 8.72 -0.25
C TRP A 25 -7.94 8.64 -1.36
N GLN A 26 -7.75 7.73 -2.33
CA GLN A 26 -8.75 7.45 -3.35
C GLN A 26 -10.06 6.93 -2.75
N HIS A 27 -10.00 6.05 -1.74
CA HIS A 27 -11.18 5.61 -1.01
C HIS A 27 -11.97 6.77 -0.37
N VAL A 28 -11.27 7.74 0.25
CA VAL A 28 -11.91 8.90 0.89
C VAL A 28 -12.46 9.90 -0.15
N ARG A 29 -11.77 10.06 -1.27
CA ARG A 29 -12.08 11.07 -2.30
C ARG A 29 -13.01 10.59 -3.40
N VAL A 30 -13.25 9.28 -3.52
CA VAL A 30 -14.06 8.72 -4.60
C VAL A 30 -15.49 9.25 -4.56
N SER A 31 -16.02 9.60 -5.73
CA SER A 31 -17.37 10.12 -5.90
C SER A 31 -17.93 9.72 -7.28
N GLY A 32 -19.21 9.97 -7.51
CA GLY A 32 -19.90 9.63 -8.76
C GLY A 32 -20.69 8.31 -8.72
N PRO A 33 -21.31 7.92 -9.85
CA PRO A 33 -22.31 6.85 -9.91
C PRO A 33 -21.77 5.46 -9.53
N HIS A 34 -20.46 5.24 -9.64
CA HIS A 34 -19.81 3.97 -9.30
C HIS A 34 -19.07 3.98 -7.95
N ALA A 35 -19.14 5.09 -7.20
CA ALA A 35 -18.36 5.26 -5.97
C ALA A 35 -18.63 4.17 -4.92
N ALA A 36 -19.89 3.76 -4.77
CA ALA A 36 -20.28 2.69 -3.86
C ALA A 36 -19.65 1.34 -4.23
N ALA A 37 -19.50 1.06 -5.53
CA ALA A 37 -18.94 -0.20 -6.02
C ALA A 37 -17.41 -0.24 -5.92
N ILE A 38 -16.72 0.88 -6.20
CA ILE A 38 -15.24 0.90 -6.26
C ILE A 38 -14.58 1.40 -4.97
N GLY A 39 -15.28 2.18 -4.15
CA GLY A 39 -14.72 2.76 -2.93
C GLY A 39 -14.25 1.69 -1.95
N GLY A 40 -15.03 0.61 -1.77
CA GLY A 40 -14.63 -0.52 -0.94
C GLY A 40 -13.39 -1.26 -1.45
N VAL A 41 -13.17 -1.26 -2.78
CA VAL A 41 -11.99 -1.89 -3.40
C VAL A 41 -10.72 -1.10 -3.06
N PHE A 42 -10.75 0.22 -3.17
CA PHE A 42 -9.61 1.06 -2.81
C PHE A 42 -9.18 0.86 -1.35
N LYS A 43 -10.14 0.82 -0.41
CA LYS A 43 -9.84 0.52 1.00
C LYS A 43 -9.18 -0.86 1.18
N LYS A 44 -9.69 -1.88 0.49
CA LYS A 44 -9.12 -3.24 0.57
C LYS A 44 -7.69 -3.30 0.06
N ILE A 45 -7.39 -2.62 -1.07
CA ILE A 45 -6.04 -2.57 -1.62
C ILE A 45 -5.11 -1.82 -0.65
N ALA A 46 -5.53 -0.66 -0.16
CA ALA A 46 -4.74 0.12 0.80
C ALA A 46 -4.33 -0.67 2.06
N ILE A 47 -5.25 -1.47 2.60
CA ILE A 47 -4.96 -2.35 3.76
C ILE A 47 -4.03 -3.51 3.36
N THR A 48 -4.17 -4.03 2.15
CA THR A 48 -3.34 -5.14 1.65
C THR A 48 -1.89 -4.71 1.48
N GLU A 49 -1.64 -3.54 0.86
CA GLU A 49 -0.28 -3.04 0.69
C GLU A 49 0.39 -2.69 2.03
N MET A 50 -0.37 -2.22 3.03
CA MET A 50 0.18 -2.00 4.38
C MET A 50 0.69 -3.31 5.00
N LYS A 51 -0.02 -4.42 4.79
CA LYS A 51 0.42 -5.74 5.24
C LYS A 51 1.63 -6.25 4.45
N HIS A 52 1.74 -5.92 3.16
CA HIS A 52 2.95 -6.20 2.40
C HIS A 52 4.14 -5.40 2.95
N ALA A 53 3.95 -4.12 3.27
CA ALA A 53 4.98 -3.29 3.90
C ALA A 53 5.46 -3.90 5.23
N GLU A 54 4.52 -4.32 6.10
CA GLU A 54 4.81 -5.01 7.36
C GLU A 54 5.61 -6.30 7.14
N ALA A 55 5.14 -7.19 6.26
CA ALA A 55 5.81 -8.47 5.98
C ALA A 55 7.21 -8.30 5.35
N ILE A 56 7.47 -7.19 4.66
CA ILE A 56 8.82 -6.86 4.16
C ILE A 56 9.67 -6.29 5.29
N ALA A 57 9.11 -5.42 6.13
CA ALA A 57 9.81 -4.82 7.27
C ALA A 57 10.25 -5.86 8.31
N GLU A 58 9.45 -6.90 8.57
CA GLU A 58 9.83 -8.01 9.45
C GLU A 58 11.04 -8.83 8.96
N ARG A 59 11.44 -8.66 7.70
CA ARG A 59 12.58 -9.37 7.07
C ARG A 59 13.85 -8.52 6.97
N VAL A 60 13.78 -7.25 7.35
CA VAL A 60 14.92 -6.33 7.41
C VAL A 60 15.58 -6.43 8.78
#